data_AF-A0A496W5D0-F1
#
_entry.id   AF-A0A496W5D0-F1
#
_cell.length_a   1.000
_cell.length_b   1.000
_cell.length_c   1.000
_cell.angle_alpha   90.00
_cell.angle_beta   90.00
_cell.angle_gamma   90.00
#
_symmetry.space_group_name_H-M   'P 1'
#
loop_
_entity.id
_entity.type
_entity.pdbx_description
1 polymer ?
#
loop_
_entity_poly.entity_id
_entity_poly.type
_entity_poly.pdbx_seq_one_letter_code
_entity_poly.pdbx_strand_id
1 'polypeptide(L)'
;MYNYDSQGKLSGVSVNSALSQSVKELTKSIPNKQVGVTTVGEVRKTGGDILPSGTLNNQYHCILCGITPQQAEELFTPTIRNPNLK
;
A
#
# COMPACT_ATOMS: atom_id res chain seq x y z
N MET A 1 -1.53 0.27 14.59
CA MET A 1 -2.30 1.51 14.86
C MET A 1 -1.86 2.51 13.82
N TYR A 2 -2.75 2.95 12.93
CA TYR A 2 -2.44 4.03 12.00
C TYR A 2 -2.59 5.34 12.75
N ASN A 3 -1.61 6.21 12.63
CA ASN A 3 -1.62 7.50 13.30
C ASN A 3 -1.98 8.58 12.28
N TYR A 4 -2.72 9.58 12.72
CA TYR A 4 -2.98 10.79 11.96
C TYR A 4 -2.04 11.88 12.46
N ASP A 5 -1.42 12.62 11.55
CA ASP A 5 -0.76 13.87 11.93
C ASP A 5 -1.78 15.01 12.14
N SER A 6 -1.29 16.18 12.55
CA SER A 6 -2.12 17.38 12.75
C SER A 6 -2.85 17.87 11.49
N GLN A 7 -2.47 17.38 10.31
CA GLN A 7 -3.08 17.69 9.02
C GLN A 7 -4.03 16.58 8.54
N GLY A 8 -4.29 15.55 9.35
CA GLY A 8 -5.18 14.43 9.01
C GLY A 8 -4.56 13.43 8.04
N LYS A 9 -3.23 13.44 7.87
CA LYS A 9 -2.54 12.49 7.00
C LYS A 9 -2.25 11.19 7.74
N LEU A 10 -2.44 10.09 7.02
CA LEU A 10 -2.12 8.75 7.47
C LEU A 10 -0.61 8.57 7.67
N SER A 11 -0.27 7.79 8.69
CA SER A 11 1.05 7.24 8.92
C SER A 11 0.94 5.78 9.37
N GLY A 12 1.90 4.96 8.93
CA GLY A 12 2.01 3.55 9.34
C GLY A 12 1.17 2.58 8.51
N VAL A 13 0.65 2.96 7.33
CA VAL A 13 -0.22 2.10 6.53
C VAL A 13 0.58 1.00 5.83
N SER A 14 0.36 -0.25 6.19
CA SER A 14 1.05 -1.39 5.59
C SER A 14 0.65 -1.60 4.14
N VAL A 15 1.64 -1.63 3.26
CA VAL A 15 1.51 -1.98 1.84
C VAL A 15 2.66 -2.88 1.43
N ASN A 16 2.58 -3.49 0.24
CA ASN A 16 3.72 -4.18 -0.37
C ASN A 16 4.17 -3.45 -1.63
N SER A 17 5.48 -3.28 -1.82
CA SER A 17 6.05 -2.64 -3.01
C SER A 17 7.40 -3.25 -3.36
N ALA A 18 7.61 -3.56 -4.64
CA ALA A 18 8.90 -3.99 -5.18
C ALA A 18 8.95 -3.76 -6.69
N LEU A 19 10.15 -3.53 -7.21
CA LEU A 19 10.40 -3.49 -8.65
C LEU A 19 10.27 -4.90 -9.24
N SER A 20 9.72 -4.97 -10.46
CA SER A 20 9.63 -6.21 -11.26
C SER A 20 8.85 -7.36 -10.62
N GLN A 21 8.01 -7.10 -9.61
CA GLN A 21 7.11 -8.09 -9.02
C GLN A 21 5.70 -7.95 -9.57
N SER A 22 5.03 -9.09 -9.76
CA SER A 22 3.63 -9.11 -10.16
C SER A 22 2.71 -8.75 -9.00
N VAL A 23 1.49 -8.31 -9.29
CA VAL A 23 0.44 -8.11 -8.26
C VAL A 23 0.19 -9.41 -7.49
N LYS A 24 0.30 -10.58 -8.14
CA LYS A 24 0.13 -11.87 -7.46
C LYS A 24 1.20 -12.13 -6.42
N GLU A 25 2.47 -11.85 -6.71
CA GLU A 25 3.55 -11.99 -5.74
C GLU A 25 3.43 -10.98 -4.60
N LEU A 26 3.14 -9.71 -4.93
CA LEU A 26 2.97 -8.65 -3.93
C LEU A 26 1.77 -8.87 -2.99
N THR A 27 0.79 -9.67 -3.39
CA THR A 27 -0.44 -9.90 -2.60
C THR A 27 -0.48 -11.27 -1.93
N LYS A 28 0.58 -12.07 -2.06
CA LYS A 28 0.66 -13.45 -1.53
C LYS A 28 0.40 -13.53 -0.03
N SER A 29 0.84 -12.53 0.74
CA SER A 29 0.65 -12.45 2.19
C SER A 29 -0.63 -11.71 2.61
N ILE A 30 -1.42 -11.21 1.66
CA ILE A 30 -2.61 -10.39 1.95
C ILE A 30 -3.84 -11.30 1.96
N PRO A 31 -4.54 -11.46 3.11
CA PRO A 31 -5.69 -12.36 3.23
C PRO A 31 -7.00 -11.76 2.66
N ASN A 32 -7.01 -10.46 2.35
CA ASN A 32 -8.20 -9.75 1.89
C ASN A 32 -8.67 -10.24 0.51
N LYS A 33 -9.99 -10.21 0.28
CA LYS A 33 -10.58 -10.69 -0.98
C LYS A 33 -10.35 -9.78 -2.18
N GLN A 34 -10.07 -8.51 -1.92
CA GLN A 34 -9.79 -7.50 -2.93
C GLN A 34 -8.55 -6.71 -2.55
N VAL A 35 -7.85 -6.19 -3.56
CA VAL A 35 -6.62 -5.42 -3.41
C VAL A 35 -6.67 -4.23 -4.35
N GLY A 36 -6.33 -3.04 -3.84
CA GLY A 36 -6.03 -1.88 -4.67
C GLY A 36 -4.60 -1.92 -5.15
N VAL A 37 -4.31 -1.33 -6.31
CA VAL A 37 -2.97 -1.26 -6.88
C VAL A 37 -2.70 0.16 -7.34
N THR A 38 -1.58 0.71 -6.90
CA THR A 38 -1.07 2.01 -7.36
C THR A 38 0.44 1.92 -7.55
N THR A 39 1.06 3.02 -7.98
CA THR A 39 2.51 3.11 -8.11
C THR A 39 3.11 4.03 -7.03
N VAL A 40 4.38 3.80 -6.70
CA VAL A 40 5.14 4.71 -5.81
C VAL A 40 5.15 6.14 -6.37
N GLY A 41 5.20 6.28 -7.70
CA GLY A 41 5.15 7.59 -8.36
C GLY A 41 3.85 8.34 -8.10
N GLU A 42 2.70 7.68 -8.20
CA GLU A 42 1.40 8.30 -7.92
C GLU A 42 1.26 8.69 -6.44
N VAL A 43 1.73 7.84 -5.52
CA VAL A 43 1.76 8.18 -4.08
C VAL A 43 2.61 9.42 -3.82
N ARG A 44 3.77 9.55 -4.48
CA ARG A 44 4.64 10.72 -4.29
C ARG A 44 4.07 11.98 -4.91
N LYS A 45 3.32 11.87 -6.01
CA LYS A 45 2.62 13.02 -6.63
C LYS A 45 1.56 13.62 -5.71
N THR A 46 0.93 12.83 -4.84
CA THR A 46 -0.03 13.34 -3.84
C THR A 46 0.63 13.92 -2.58
N GLY A 47 1.98 13.93 -2.53
CA GLY A 47 2.76 14.41 -1.39
C GLY A 47 3.02 13.34 -0.32
N GLY A 48 2.72 12.07 -0.62
CA GLY A 48 3.04 10.92 0.23
C GLY A 48 4.42 10.31 -0.03
N ASP A 49 4.72 9.24 0.70
CA ASP A 49 5.87 8.39 0.42
C ASP A 49 5.60 6.92 0.79
N ILE A 50 6.46 6.05 0.26
CA ILE A 50 6.52 4.62 0.52
C ILE A 50 7.88 4.30 1.14
N LEU A 51 7.88 3.94 2.42
CA LEU A 51 9.08 3.67 3.21
C LEU A 51 9.29 2.15 3.36
N PRO A 52 10.43 1.58 2.93
CA PRO A 52 10.72 0.17 3.12
C PRO A 52 10.68 -0.22 4.61
N SER A 53 10.00 -1.33 4.91
CA SER A 53 9.94 -1.91 6.27
C SER A 53 9.82 -3.43 6.20
N GLY A 54 10.53 -4.01 5.23
CA GLY A 54 10.58 -5.44 4.96
C GLY A 54 11.03 -6.24 6.17
N THR A 55 10.45 -7.42 6.35
CA THR A 55 10.87 -8.40 7.35
C THR A 55 11.21 -9.73 6.65
N LEU A 56 11.77 -10.68 7.39
CA LEU A 56 12.04 -12.03 6.86
C LEU A 56 10.76 -12.72 6.33
N ASN A 57 9.61 -12.45 6.94
CA ASN A 57 8.33 -13.05 6.57
C ASN A 57 7.59 -12.29 5.46
N ASN A 58 7.92 -11.03 5.22
CA ASN A 58 7.40 -10.22 4.14
C ASN A 58 8.45 -9.21 3.69
N GLN A 59 9.27 -9.60 2.71
CA GLN A 59 10.40 -8.81 2.23
C GLN A 59 9.95 -7.54 1.48
N TYR A 60 8.73 -7.53 0.95
CA TYR A 60 8.18 -6.43 0.17
C TYR A 60 7.39 -5.44 1.02
N HIS A 61 7.30 -5.67 2.34
CA HIS A 61 6.56 -4.79 3.24
C HIS A 61 7.12 -3.37 3.21
N CYS A 62 6.22 -2.41 3.06
CA CYS A 62 6.48 -0.99 3.08
C CYS A 62 5.41 -0.29 3.92
N ILE A 63 5.70 0.93 4.34
CA ILE A 63 4.78 1.83 5.03
C ILE A 63 4.43 2.98 4.09
N LEU A 64 3.14 3.17 3.85
CA LEU A 64 2.57 4.35 3.25
C LEU A 64 2.34 5.43 4.33
N CYS A 65 2.76 6.65 4.03
CA CYS A 65 2.56 7.81 4.90
C CYS A 65 2.40 9.11 4.09
N GLY A 66 1.89 10.16 4.75
CA GLY A 66 1.92 11.53 4.22
C GLY A 66 0.74 11.92 3.33
N ILE A 67 -0.28 11.05 3.22
CA ILE A 67 -1.52 11.29 2.45
C ILE A 67 -2.76 11.12 3.33
N THR A 68 -3.86 11.76 2.97
CA THR A 68 -5.14 11.59 3.69
C THR A 68 -5.79 10.24 3.37
N PRO A 69 -6.75 9.77 4.19
CA PRO A 69 -7.55 8.58 3.86
C PRO A 69 -8.26 8.68 2.51
N GLN A 70 -8.79 9.85 2.18
CA GLN A 70 -9.47 10.07 0.90
C GLN A 70 -8.52 9.93 -0.28
N GLN A 71 -7.31 10.52 -0.20
CA GLN A 71 -6.29 10.35 -1.24
C GLN A 71 -5.86 8.88 -1.38
N ALA A 72 -5.78 8.14 -0.27
CA ALA A 72 -5.50 6.71 -0.30
C ALA A 72 -6.64 5.95 -1.00
N GLU A 73 -7.90 6.21 -0.64
CA GLU A 73 -9.06 5.59 -1.28
C GLU A 73 -9.09 5.86 -2.79
N GLU A 74 -8.84 7.10 -3.23
CA GLU A 74 -8.76 7.48 -4.64
C GLU A 74 -7.63 6.74 -5.37
N LEU A 75 -6.44 6.62 -4.76
CA LEU A 75 -5.29 5.95 -5.37
C LEU A 75 -5.45 4.43 -5.50
N PHE A 76 -6.14 3.80 -4.56
CA PHE A 76 -6.30 2.34 -4.48
C PHE A 76 -7.64 1.85 -5.06
N THR A 77 -8.43 2.73 -5.67
CA THR A 77 -9.73 2.44 -6.29
C THR A 77 -9.66 2.65 -7.82
N PRO A 78 -10.21 1.74 -8.63
CA PRO A 78 -10.94 0.53 -8.24
C PRO A 78 -10.01 -0.57 -7.72
N THR A 79 -10.53 -1.39 -6.82
CA THR A 79 -9.85 -2.62 -6.39
C THR A 79 -10.07 -3.75 -7.40
N ILE A 80 -9.17 -4.73 -7.40
CA ILE A 80 -9.32 -5.98 -8.14
C ILE A 80 -9.49 -7.16 -7.18
N ARG A 81 -10.05 -8.27 -7.65
CA ARG A 81 -10.06 -9.53 -6.89
C ARG A 81 -8.62 -9.93 -6.56
N ASN A 82 -8.37 -10.31 -5.32
CA ASN A 82 -7.06 -10.79 -4.91
C ASN A 82 -6.70 -12.07 -5.72
N PRO A 83 -5.59 -12.06 -6.48
CA PRO A 83 -5.18 -13.16 -7.36
C PRO A 83 -4.71 -14.42 -6.62
N ASN A 84 -4.62 -14.38 -5.29
CA ASN A 84 -4.28 -15.53 -4.44
C ASN A 84 -5.50 -16.18 -3.76
N LEU A 85 -6.72 -15.67 -4.01
CA LEU A 85 -7.93 -16.39 -3.58
C LEU A 85 -8.03 -17.73 -4.30
N LYS A 86 -8.27 -18.79 -3.52
CA LYS A 86 -8.67 -20.10 -4.04
C LYS A 86 -10.09 -20.06 -4.61
#